data_AF-X1I132-F1
#
_entry.id   AF-X1I132-F1
#
_cell.length_a   1.000
_cell.length_b   1.000
_cell.length_c   1.000
_cell.angle_alpha   90.00
_cell.angle_beta   90.00
_cell.angle_gamma   90.00
#
_symmetry.space_group_name_H-M   'P 1'
#
loop_
_entity.id
_entity.type
_entity.pdbx_description
1 polymer ?
#
loop_
_entity_poly.entity_id
_entity_poly.type
_entity_poly.pdbx_seq_one_letter_code
_entity_poly.pdbx_strand_id
1 'polypeptide(L)'
;MGQICIAINRIYVDREIYHDFLERFVEVTSELMIGNGLTKVPCDLGPMVDRRGVKKAQRHITDALEKGAKIAYGGKRPEGEEFHKGFFFEPTILTNVNHYMLVMREETFGPVVGVMPFEDLDEAIALANDTSYGLASYVFTNDLNEVDRLSRELQCGNVAINNVDAGVINAPYGGWKESGLGHEHGPEGLHEYLKVKHVRLRFLHSGR
;
A
#
# COMPACT_ATOMS: atom_id res chain seq x y z
N MET A 1 -3.12 -11.56 -0.87
CA MET A 1 -4.42 -11.03 -1.36
C MET A 1 -4.61 -9.52 -1.21
N GLY A 2 -3.57 -8.73 -0.88
CA GLY A 2 -3.69 -7.26 -0.84
C GLY A 2 -4.62 -6.67 0.24
N GLN A 3 -5.07 -7.48 1.21
CA GLN A 3 -5.93 -7.06 2.32
C GLN A 3 -5.06 -6.71 3.54
N ILE A 4 -4.19 -5.72 3.37
CA ILE A 4 -3.25 -5.23 4.37
C ILE A 4 -3.24 -3.70 4.22
N CYS A 5 -3.32 -2.95 5.32
CA CYS A 5 -3.40 -1.48 5.26
C CYS A 5 -2.20 -0.83 4.55
N ILE A 6 -1.02 -1.45 4.66
CA ILE A 6 0.22 -1.00 3.99
C ILE A 6 0.47 -1.71 2.64
N ALA A 7 -0.53 -2.40 2.08
CA ALA A 7 -0.37 -3.01 0.77
C ALA A 7 -0.06 -1.97 -0.32
N ILE A 8 0.84 -2.31 -1.23
CA ILE A 8 1.19 -1.48 -2.38
C ILE A 8 0.01 -1.53 -3.37
N ASN A 9 -0.75 -0.43 -3.44
CA ASN A 9 -1.90 -0.29 -4.35
C ASN A 9 -1.53 0.40 -5.68
N ARG A 10 -0.45 1.21 -5.66
CA ARG A 10 0.04 2.00 -6.79
C ARG A 10 1.54 1.85 -6.88
N ILE A 11 2.05 1.59 -8.07
CA ILE A 11 3.47 1.48 -8.36
C ILE A 11 3.83 2.54 -9.39
N TYR A 12 4.81 3.37 -9.07
CA TYR A 12 5.41 4.32 -9.98
C TYR A 12 6.81 3.84 -10.34
N VAL A 13 7.12 3.79 -11.64
CA VAL A 13 8.37 3.22 -12.14
C VAL A 13 9.02 4.24 -13.08
N ASP A 14 10.33 4.40 -12.99
CA ASP A 14 11.07 5.25 -13.91
C ASP A 14 10.82 4.80 -15.37
N ARG A 15 10.56 5.76 -16.26
CA ARG A 15 10.24 5.53 -17.67
C ARG A 15 11.26 4.63 -18.35
N GLU A 16 12.55 4.77 -18.02
CA GLU A 16 13.63 4.02 -18.65
C GLU A 16 13.53 2.50 -18.39
N ILE A 17 13.04 2.10 -17.21
CA ILE A 17 12.94 0.68 -16.81
C ILE A 17 11.49 0.17 -16.77
N TYR A 18 10.50 0.99 -17.13
CA TYR A 18 9.08 0.66 -17.01
C TYR A 18 8.70 -0.68 -17.68
N HIS A 19 9.19 -0.89 -18.92
CA HIS A 19 8.85 -2.10 -19.68
C HIS A 19 9.51 -3.35 -19.08
N ASP A 20 10.80 -3.29 -18.78
CA ASP A 20 11.56 -4.39 -18.15
C ASP A 20 11.00 -4.75 -16.77
N PHE A 21 10.59 -3.75 -15.99
CA PHE A 21 9.92 -3.95 -14.72
C PHE A 21 8.58 -4.66 -14.91
N LEU A 22 7.74 -4.17 -15.82
CA LEU A 22 6.40 -4.71 -16.04
C LEU A 22 6.44 -6.17 -16.51
N GLU A 23 7.34 -6.50 -17.43
CA GLU A 23 7.52 -7.87 -17.93
C GLU A 23 7.87 -8.83 -16.78
N ARG A 24 8.92 -8.50 -15.99
CA ARG A 24 9.32 -9.30 -14.83
C ARG A 24 8.25 -9.36 -13.75
N PHE A 25 7.53 -8.27 -13.53
CA PHE A 25 6.48 -8.21 -12.53
C PHE A 25 5.30 -9.11 -12.91
N VAL A 26 4.92 -9.14 -14.19
CA VAL A 26 3.91 -10.07 -14.71
C VAL A 26 4.40 -11.51 -14.61
N GLU A 27 5.64 -11.80 -15.00
CA GLU A 27 6.25 -13.13 -14.92
C GLU A 27 6.16 -13.69 -13.48
N VAL A 28 6.75 -12.98 -12.51
CA VAL A 28 6.75 -13.41 -11.10
C VAL A 28 5.34 -13.49 -10.52
N THR A 29 4.44 -12.57 -10.89
CA THR A 29 3.04 -12.62 -10.43
C THR A 29 2.31 -13.84 -10.97
N SER A 30 2.65 -14.30 -12.18
CA SER A 30 2.02 -15.45 -12.81
C SER A 30 2.40 -16.79 -12.18
N GLU A 31 3.50 -16.83 -11.45
CA GLU A 31 3.99 -18.01 -10.73
C GLU A 31 3.31 -18.20 -9.36
N LEU A 32 2.56 -17.20 -8.87
CA LEU A 32 1.91 -17.25 -7.56
C LEU A 32 0.84 -18.35 -7.52
N MET A 33 0.96 -19.25 -6.54
CA MET A 33 0.03 -20.35 -6.38
C MET A 33 -1.18 -19.96 -5.55
N ILE A 34 -2.34 -19.92 -6.21
CA ILE A 34 -3.63 -19.66 -5.58
C ILE A 34 -4.23 -20.99 -5.09
N GLY A 35 -4.77 -21.00 -3.87
CA GLY A 35 -5.31 -22.22 -3.26
C GLY A 35 -5.96 -22.06 -1.91
N ASN A 36 -6.50 -23.18 -1.40
CA ASN A 36 -6.84 -23.28 0.00
C ASN A 36 -5.54 -23.41 0.82
N GLY A 37 -5.24 -22.40 1.63
CA GLY A 37 -4.01 -22.34 2.42
C GLY A 37 -3.85 -23.43 3.49
N LEU A 38 -4.88 -24.25 3.74
CA LEU A 38 -4.79 -25.40 4.64
C LEU A 38 -4.49 -26.73 3.91
N THR A 39 -4.80 -26.82 2.61
CA THR A 39 -4.76 -28.11 1.88
C THR A 39 -3.89 -28.09 0.64
N LYS A 40 -3.57 -26.93 0.08
CA LYS A 40 -2.64 -26.78 -1.06
C LYS A 40 -1.31 -26.24 -0.53
N VAL A 41 -0.23 -26.96 -0.82
CA VAL A 41 1.13 -26.55 -0.41
C VAL A 41 2.07 -26.74 -1.61
N PRO A 42 2.78 -25.71 -2.07
CA PRO A 42 2.72 -24.32 -1.57
C PRO A 42 1.41 -23.61 -1.95
N CYS A 43 1.06 -22.58 -1.20
CA CYS A 43 -0.08 -21.71 -1.46
C CYS A 43 0.30 -20.28 -1.06
N ASP A 44 0.59 -19.44 -2.06
CA ASP A 44 0.98 -18.05 -1.86
C ASP A 44 -0.24 -17.15 -1.62
N LEU A 45 -1.38 -17.49 -2.24
CA LEU A 45 -2.59 -16.68 -2.22
C LEU A 45 -3.83 -17.51 -1.87
N GLY A 46 -4.47 -17.16 -0.75
CA GLY A 46 -5.79 -17.64 -0.37
C GLY A 46 -6.94 -16.90 -1.05
N PRO A 47 -8.20 -17.13 -0.63
CA PRO A 47 -9.33 -16.31 -1.07
C PRO A 47 -9.32 -14.91 -0.44
N MET A 48 -10.08 -13.98 -1.01
CA MET A 48 -10.47 -12.73 -0.33
C MET A 48 -11.37 -13.03 0.87
N VAL A 49 -11.47 -12.08 1.80
CA VAL A 49 -12.22 -12.25 3.06
C VAL A 49 -13.72 -12.42 2.82
N ASP A 50 -14.28 -11.62 1.92
CA ASP A 50 -15.70 -11.62 1.64
C ASP A 50 -16.02 -11.22 0.18
N ARG A 51 -17.29 -11.41 -0.19
CA ARG A 51 -17.81 -11.04 -1.51
C ARG A 51 -17.75 -9.54 -1.79
N ARG A 52 -17.79 -8.68 -0.77
CA ARG A 52 -17.76 -7.22 -0.96
C ARG A 52 -16.38 -6.77 -1.45
N GLY A 53 -15.31 -7.35 -0.90
CA GLY A 53 -13.95 -7.16 -1.38
C GLY A 53 -13.80 -7.50 -2.86
N VAL A 54 -14.29 -8.67 -3.28
CA VAL A 54 -14.27 -9.09 -4.70
C VAL A 54 -15.03 -8.10 -5.58
N LYS A 55 -16.23 -7.68 -5.17
CA LYS A 55 -17.01 -6.69 -5.93
C LYS A 55 -16.32 -5.33 -6.03
N LYS A 56 -15.64 -4.89 -4.98
CA LYS A 56 -14.88 -3.63 -4.97
C LYS A 56 -13.70 -3.71 -5.94
N ALA A 57 -12.93 -4.81 -5.90
CA ALA A 57 -11.84 -5.06 -6.85
C ALA A 57 -12.34 -5.06 -8.31
N GLN A 58 -13.42 -5.79 -8.60
CA GLN A 58 -14.05 -5.80 -9.92
C GLN A 58 -14.49 -4.39 -10.36
N ARG A 59 -15.12 -3.61 -9.48
CA ARG A 59 -15.53 -2.23 -9.76
C ARG A 59 -14.34 -1.35 -10.14
N HIS A 60 -13.22 -1.46 -9.42
CA HIS A 60 -12.01 -0.67 -9.70
C HIS A 60 -11.37 -1.06 -11.04
N ILE A 61 -11.37 -2.36 -11.36
CA ILE A 61 -10.90 -2.87 -12.66
C ILE A 61 -11.80 -2.35 -13.79
N THR A 62 -13.13 -2.47 -13.66
CA THR A 62 -14.08 -1.98 -14.66
C THR A 62 -13.93 -0.48 -14.90
N ASP A 63 -13.87 0.32 -13.82
CA ASP A 63 -13.66 1.77 -13.93
C ASP A 63 -12.35 2.12 -14.67
N ALA A 64 -11.26 1.42 -14.35
CA ALA A 64 -9.98 1.63 -15.00
C ALA A 64 -10.05 1.28 -16.50
N LEU A 65 -10.65 0.14 -16.86
CA LEU A 65 -10.81 -0.30 -18.25
C LEU A 65 -11.67 0.67 -19.07
N GLU A 66 -12.79 1.15 -18.51
CA GLU A 66 -13.66 2.15 -19.14
C GLU A 66 -12.93 3.48 -19.40
N LYS A 67 -11.92 3.79 -18.59
CA LYS A 67 -11.05 4.98 -18.71
C LYS A 67 -9.76 4.72 -19.49
N GLY A 68 -9.63 3.54 -20.12
CA GLY A 68 -8.53 3.22 -21.04
C GLY A 68 -7.36 2.44 -20.44
N ALA A 69 -7.43 2.00 -19.19
CA ALA A 69 -6.44 1.08 -18.64
C ALA A 69 -6.45 -0.26 -19.39
N LYS A 70 -5.37 -1.04 -19.23
CA LYS A 70 -5.26 -2.40 -19.76
C LYS A 70 -4.88 -3.36 -18.64
N ILE A 71 -5.46 -4.56 -18.67
CA ILE A 71 -5.02 -5.66 -17.82
C ILE A 71 -3.75 -6.25 -18.43
N ALA A 72 -2.65 -6.21 -17.69
CA ALA A 72 -1.42 -6.92 -18.04
C ALA A 72 -1.44 -8.36 -17.53
N TYR A 73 -2.08 -8.61 -16.39
CA TYR A 73 -2.26 -9.94 -15.80
C TYR A 73 -3.50 -10.00 -14.92
N GLY A 74 -4.16 -11.17 -14.88
CA GLY A 74 -5.24 -11.48 -13.95
C GLY A 74 -6.59 -10.84 -14.28
N GLY A 75 -7.24 -10.27 -13.26
CA GLY A 75 -8.49 -9.53 -13.40
C GLY A 75 -9.77 -10.38 -13.32
N LYS A 76 -9.64 -11.69 -13.05
CA LYS A 76 -10.76 -12.63 -13.01
C LYS A 76 -10.67 -13.59 -11.83
N ARG A 77 -11.67 -14.45 -11.71
CA ARG A 77 -11.63 -15.59 -10.80
C ARG A 77 -10.70 -16.66 -11.40
N PRO A 78 -9.84 -17.32 -10.60
CA PRO A 78 -9.06 -18.44 -11.07
C PRO A 78 -9.94 -19.57 -11.61
N GLU A 79 -9.47 -20.27 -12.63
CA GLU A 79 -10.15 -21.41 -13.26
C GLU A 79 -9.90 -22.70 -12.47
N GLY A 80 -10.94 -23.54 -12.32
CA GLY A 80 -10.86 -24.80 -11.58
C GLY A 80 -12.03 -24.99 -10.61
N GLU A 81 -12.47 -26.24 -10.44
CA GLU A 81 -13.59 -26.56 -9.54
C GLU A 81 -13.29 -26.21 -8.08
N GLU A 82 -12.02 -26.29 -7.67
CA GLU A 82 -11.57 -25.93 -6.33
C GLU A 82 -11.82 -24.46 -5.99
N PHE A 83 -11.89 -23.59 -7.00
CA PHE A 83 -12.09 -22.17 -6.81
C PHE A 83 -13.57 -21.76 -6.83
N HIS A 84 -14.51 -22.67 -7.16
CA HIS A 84 -15.95 -22.38 -7.20
C HIS A 84 -16.54 -22.02 -5.83
N LYS A 85 -15.96 -22.57 -4.76
CA LYS A 85 -16.31 -22.24 -3.37
C LYS A 85 -15.31 -21.24 -2.81
N GLY A 86 -15.78 -20.24 -2.06
CA GLY A 86 -14.96 -19.15 -1.52
C GLY A 86 -14.86 -17.94 -2.47
N PHE A 87 -14.08 -16.94 -2.05
CA PHE A 87 -13.97 -15.65 -2.73
C PHE A 87 -12.60 -15.48 -3.39
N PHE A 88 -12.22 -16.45 -4.22
CA PHE A 88 -10.94 -16.43 -4.94
C PHE A 88 -10.95 -15.37 -6.06
N PHE A 89 -9.80 -14.74 -6.25
CA PHE A 89 -9.58 -13.69 -7.24
C PHE A 89 -8.10 -13.70 -7.65
N GLU A 90 -7.80 -13.55 -8.93
CA GLU A 90 -6.42 -13.50 -9.42
C GLU A 90 -5.75 -12.18 -9.03
N PRO A 91 -4.45 -12.17 -8.69
CA PRO A 91 -3.71 -10.91 -8.61
C PRO A 91 -3.77 -10.21 -9.96
N THR A 92 -4.02 -8.90 -9.93
CA THR A 92 -4.35 -8.12 -11.12
C THR A 92 -3.39 -6.96 -11.27
N ILE A 93 -2.75 -6.88 -12.44
CA ILE A 93 -1.85 -5.79 -12.79
C ILE A 93 -2.52 -4.94 -13.86
N LEU A 94 -2.75 -3.67 -13.56
CA LEU A 94 -3.31 -2.69 -14.49
C LEU A 94 -2.20 -1.75 -14.98
N THR A 95 -2.21 -1.50 -16.29
CA THR A 95 -1.28 -0.59 -16.98
C THR A 95 -2.07 0.48 -17.73
N ASN A 96 -1.38 1.48 -18.27
CA ASN A 96 -2.02 2.66 -18.86
C ASN A 96 -3.01 3.33 -17.89
N VAL A 97 -2.69 3.30 -16.59
CA VAL A 97 -3.50 3.88 -15.52
C VAL A 97 -3.18 5.35 -15.34
N ASN A 98 -4.11 6.11 -14.78
CA ASN A 98 -3.91 7.50 -14.39
C ASN A 98 -4.76 7.85 -13.16
N HIS A 99 -4.53 9.02 -12.60
CA HIS A 99 -5.18 9.49 -11.36
C HIS A 99 -6.68 9.82 -11.48
N TYR A 100 -7.30 9.67 -12.65
CA TYR A 100 -8.77 9.70 -12.79
C TYR A 100 -9.43 8.34 -12.52
N MET A 101 -8.64 7.26 -12.41
CA MET A 101 -9.14 5.91 -12.19
C MET A 101 -9.22 5.57 -10.70
N LEU A 102 -10.27 4.84 -10.30
CA LEU A 102 -10.50 4.46 -8.91
C LEU A 102 -9.31 3.69 -8.31
N VAL A 103 -8.67 2.80 -9.07
CA VAL A 103 -7.50 2.04 -8.60
C VAL A 103 -6.31 2.93 -8.19
N MET A 104 -6.23 4.17 -8.71
CA MET A 104 -5.17 5.13 -8.40
C MET A 104 -5.57 6.15 -7.31
N ARG A 105 -6.81 6.12 -6.82
CA ARG A 105 -7.36 7.13 -5.89
C ARG A 105 -8.02 6.54 -4.65
N GLU A 106 -8.72 5.43 -4.79
CA GLU A 106 -9.38 4.72 -3.70
C GLU A 106 -8.60 3.46 -3.32
N GLU A 107 -8.57 3.14 -2.04
CA GLU A 107 -8.03 1.87 -1.56
C GLU A 107 -8.84 0.70 -2.13
N THR A 108 -8.20 -0.22 -2.87
CA THR A 108 -8.91 -1.42 -3.37
C THR A 108 -9.09 -2.47 -2.27
N PHE A 109 -8.11 -2.59 -1.37
CA PHE A 109 -8.03 -3.59 -0.31
C PHE A 109 -8.23 -5.02 -0.86
N GLY A 110 -7.52 -5.29 -1.95
CA GLY A 110 -7.59 -6.53 -2.73
C GLY A 110 -6.36 -6.65 -3.61
N PRO A 111 -6.20 -7.76 -4.34
CA PRO A 111 -4.97 -8.03 -5.07
C PRO A 111 -5.00 -7.33 -6.44
N VAL A 112 -5.15 -6.00 -6.47
CA VAL A 112 -5.19 -5.18 -7.69
C VAL A 112 -4.22 -4.03 -7.53
N VAL A 113 -3.33 -3.84 -8.51
CA VAL A 113 -2.33 -2.78 -8.50
C VAL A 113 -2.31 -2.04 -9.84
N GLY A 114 -2.21 -0.71 -9.78
CA GLY A 114 -1.94 0.12 -10.95
C GLY A 114 -0.45 0.42 -11.09
N VAL A 115 0.11 0.27 -12.29
CA VAL A 115 1.52 0.53 -12.59
C VAL A 115 1.63 1.67 -13.61
N MET A 116 2.22 2.79 -13.19
CA MET A 116 2.33 4.02 -13.97
C MET A 116 3.81 4.45 -14.09
N PRO A 117 4.29 4.82 -15.29
CA PRO A 117 5.62 5.37 -15.44
C PRO A 117 5.70 6.84 -14.98
N PHE A 118 6.88 7.29 -14.55
CA PHE A 118 7.22 8.70 -14.32
C PHE A 118 8.50 9.08 -15.10
N GLU A 119 8.67 10.35 -15.43
CA GLU A 119 9.81 10.91 -16.17
C GLU A 119 10.95 11.38 -15.27
N ASP A 120 10.63 11.93 -14.10
CA ASP A 120 11.61 12.42 -13.14
C ASP A 120 11.12 12.30 -11.69
N LEU A 121 12.03 12.57 -10.76
CA LEU A 121 11.77 12.45 -9.33
C LEU A 121 10.71 13.45 -8.82
N ASP A 122 10.59 14.63 -9.44
CA ASP A 122 9.59 15.63 -9.06
C ASP A 122 8.18 15.12 -9.40
N GLU A 123 8.03 14.54 -10.59
CA GLU A 123 6.80 13.89 -11.01
C GLU A 123 6.47 12.69 -10.11
N ALA A 124 7.45 11.84 -9.80
CA ALA A 124 7.25 10.68 -8.92
C ALA A 124 6.72 11.09 -7.53
N ILE A 125 7.30 12.13 -6.93
CA ILE A 125 6.87 12.68 -5.63
C ILE A 125 5.47 13.28 -5.74
N ALA A 126 5.19 14.04 -6.80
CA ALA A 126 3.87 14.64 -7.02
C ALA A 126 2.78 13.57 -7.16
N LEU A 127 3.03 12.54 -7.98
CA LEU A 127 2.12 11.41 -8.17
C LEU A 127 1.92 10.61 -6.88
N ALA A 128 2.99 10.28 -6.16
CA ALA A 128 2.90 9.55 -4.89
C ALA A 128 2.03 10.31 -3.87
N ASN A 129 2.22 11.62 -3.77
CA ASN A 129 1.51 12.50 -2.83
C ASN A 129 0.08 12.86 -3.27
N ASP A 130 -0.30 12.72 -4.54
CA ASP A 130 -1.65 12.98 -5.03
C ASP A 130 -2.65 11.88 -4.64
N THR A 131 -2.95 11.84 -3.34
CA THR A 131 -3.93 10.98 -2.68
C THR A 131 -4.35 11.62 -1.36
N SER A 132 -5.55 11.29 -0.88
CA SER A 132 -6.01 11.67 0.46
C SER A 132 -5.38 10.82 1.57
N TYR A 133 -4.67 9.74 1.22
CA TYR A 133 -4.02 8.83 2.17
C TYR A 133 -2.53 9.16 2.39
N GLY A 134 -1.98 8.68 3.49
CA GLY A 134 -0.59 8.91 3.89
C GLY A 134 -0.08 7.88 4.89
N LEU A 135 -0.41 6.60 4.72
CA LEU A 135 0.01 5.56 5.67
C LEU A 135 1.45 5.11 5.45
N ALA A 136 1.75 4.51 4.29
CA ALA A 136 3.06 3.98 3.97
C ALA A 136 3.46 4.25 2.51
N SER A 137 4.75 4.47 2.28
CA SER A 137 5.38 4.50 0.96
C SER A 137 6.64 3.65 0.95
N TYR A 138 6.97 3.11 -0.24
CA TYR A 138 8.10 2.22 -0.47
C TYR A 138 8.93 2.77 -1.62
N VAL A 139 10.23 2.89 -1.41
CA VAL A 139 11.18 3.42 -2.38
C VAL A 139 12.25 2.38 -2.64
N PHE A 140 12.54 2.12 -3.91
CA PHE A 140 13.62 1.24 -4.33
C PHE A 140 14.61 2.02 -5.19
N THR A 141 15.77 2.36 -4.62
CA THR A 141 16.85 3.10 -5.29
C THR A 141 18.18 2.85 -4.58
N ASN A 142 19.28 3.03 -5.30
CA ASN A 142 20.64 3.03 -4.74
C ASN A 142 21.23 4.45 -4.62
N ASP A 143 20.52 5.48 -5.08
CA ASP A 143 20.99 6.87 -4.98
C ASP A 143 20.61 7.47 -3.63
N LEU A 144 21.62 7.81 -2.83
CA LEU A 144 21.42 8.38 -1.49
C LEU A 144 20.80 9.79 -1.52
N ASN A 145 20.98 10.55 -2.60
CA ASN A 145 20.34 11.86 -2.74
C ASN A 145 18.83 11.68 -2.95
N GLU A 146 18.43 10.69 -3.74
CA GLU A 146 17.01 10.34 -3.90
C GLU A 146 16.42 9.85 -2.59
N VAL A 147 17.14 8.99 -1.85
CA VAL A 147 16.71 8.50 -0.54
C VAL A 147 16.44 9.65 0.43
N ASP A 148 17.40 10.57 0.58
CA ASP A 148 17.24 11.72 1.48
C ASP A 148 16.06 12.60 1.06
N ARG A 149 15.93 12.86 -0.24
CA ARG A 149 14.87 13.71 -0.77
C ARG A 149 13.48 13.07 -0.61
N LEU A 150 13.31 11.82 -1.03
CA LEU A 150 12.05 11.08 -0.93
C LEU A 150 11.62 10.90 0.52
N SER A 151 12.57 10.64 1.43
CA SER A 151 12.29 10.49 2.87
C SER A 151 11.72 11.78 3.50
N ARG A 152 12.02 12.96 2.93
CA ARG A 152 11.53 14.26 3.42
C ARG A 152 10.26 14.73 2.70
N GLU A 153 10.12 14.41 1.41
CA GLU A 153 9.06 14.97 0.56
C GLU A 153 7.84 14.05 0.41
N LEU A 154 7.97 12.74 0.66
CA LEU A 154 6.82 11.83 0.68
C LEU A 154 5.95 12.10 1.91
N GLN A 155 4.65 12.31 1.68
CA GLN A 155 3.68 12.69 2.69
C GLN A 155 2.99 11.46 3.30
N CYS A 156 3.78 10.61 3.96
CA CYS A 156 3.27 9.46 4.70
C CYS A 156 4.03 9.24 5.99
N GLY A 157 3.36 8.62 6.98
CA GLY A 157 3.99 8.39 8.29
C GLY A 157 5.07 7.31 8.30
N ASN A 158 5.08 6.41 7.30
CA ASN A 158 6.07 5.34 7.21
C ASN A 158 6.68 5.32 5.80
N VAL A 159 7.99 5.52 5.69
CA VAL A 159 8.73 5.42 4.41
C VAL A 159 9.75 4.30 4.53
N ALA A 160 9.62 3.27 3.69
CA ALA A 160 10.57 2.18 3.59
C ALA A 160 11.49 2.36 2.39
N ILE A 161 12.79 2.22 2.59
CA ILE A 161 13.81 2.28 1.53
C ILE A 161 14.39 0.88 1.33
N ASN A 162 14.32 0.34 0.12
CA ASN A 162 14.78 -0.99 -0.27
C ASN A 162 14.28 -2.11 0.66
N ASN A 163 13.07 -1.93 1.21
CA ASN A 163 12.46 -2.87 2.13
C ASN A 163 10.97 -3.00 1.78
N VAL A 164 10.44 -4.21 1.90
CA VAL A 164 9.03 -4.53 1.62
C VAL A 164 8.13 -4.35 2.85
N ASP A 165 8.71 -4.01 3.99
CA ASP A 165 7.99 -3.70 5.23
C ASP A 165 8.38 -2.29 5.71
N ALA A 166 7.35 -1.49 6.01
CA ALA A 166 7.49 -0.13 6.50
C ALA A 166 7.26 -0.03 8.02
N GLY A 167 6.69 -1.06 8.64
CA GLY A 167 6.36 -1.07 10.07
C GLY A 167 7.38 -1.86 10.88
N VAL A 168 7.84 -1.29 12.00
CA VAL A 168 8.59 -2.03 13.03
C VAL A 168 8.04 -1.68 14.42
N ILE A 169 8.10 -2.62 15.36
CA ILE A 169 7.47 -2.46 16.68
C ILE A 169 8.13 -1.37 17.54
N ASN A 170 9.40 -1.06 17.28
CA ASN A 170 10.20 -0.13 18.06
C ASN A 170 10.27 1.30 17.47
N ALA A 171 9.52 1.56 16.39
CA ALA A 171 9.38 2.88 15.79
C ALA A 171 7.90 3.28 15.77
N PRO A 172 7.57 4.58 15.74
CA PRO A 172 6.18 5.02 15.62
C PRO A 172 5.57 4.54 14.31
N TYR A 173 4.35 4.03 14.39
CA TYR A 173 3.54 3.62 13.25
C TYR A 173 2.27 4.46 13.24
N GLY A 174 2.18 5.41 12.30
CA GLY A 174 1.03 6.30 12.18
C GLY A 174 0.78 6.69 10.73
N GLY A 175 -0.44 7.13 10.43
CA GLY A 175 -0.81 7.64 9.11
C GLY A 175 -0.90 9.16 9.11
N TRP A 176 -0.56 9.78 7.99
CA TRP A 176 -0.86 11.19 7.71
C TRP A 176 -2.19 11.30 6.94
N LYS A 177 -2.70 12.53 6.82
CA LYS A 177 -3.93 12.85 6.07
C LYS A 177 -5.12 12.01 6.56
N GLU A 178 -5.86 11.36 5.67
CA GLU A 178 -7.01 10.51 6.02
C GLU A 178 -6.61 9.11 6.51
N SER A 179 -5.32 8.77 6.57
CA SER A 179 -4.88 7.44 7.01
C SER A 179 -4.88 7.25 8.52
N GLY A 180 -5.04 8.31 9.31
CA GLY A 180 -5.19 8.18 10.76
C GLY A 180 -4.82 9.43 11.54
N LEU A 181 -5.02 9.36 12.86
CA LEU A 181 -4.59 10.35 13.84
C LEU A 181 -3.93 9.61 15.01
N GLY A 182 -2.80 10.13 15.49
CA GLY A 182 -2.00 9.47 16.52
C GLY A 182 -1.03 8.43 15.96
N HIS A 183 -0.38 7.70 16.87
CA HIS A 183 0.59 6.66 16.53
C HIS A 183 0.33 5.39 17.34
N GLU A 184 0.65 4.24 16.75
CA GLU A 184 0.84 2.97 17.43
C GLU A 184 2.35 2.66 17.47
N HIS A 185 2.75 1.63 18.21
CA HIS A 185 4.14 1.21 18.35
C HIS A 185 5.07 2.28 18.97
N GLY A 186 6.32 1.91 19.23
CA GLY A 186 7.33 2.81 19.78
C GLY A 186 6.94 3.49 21.12
N PRO A 187 7.77 4.41 21.61
CA PRO A 187 7.42 5.27 22.73
C PRO A 187 6.22 6.19 22.44
N GLU A 188 6.05 6.63 21.19
CA GLU A 188 4.99 7.53 20.77
C GLU A 188 3.61 6.89 20.95
N GLY A 189 3.44 5.63 20.52
CA GLY A 189 2.18 4.91 20.70
C GLY A 189 1.89 4.60 22.17
N LEU A 190 2.91 4.42 23.01
CA LEU A 190 2.70 4.32 24.46
C LEU A 190 2.12 5.61 25.03
N HIS A 191 2.55 6.78 24.55
CA HIS A 191 2.06 8.07 25.04
C HIS A 191 0.57 8.30 24.75
N GLU A 192 -0.01 7.68 23.71
CA GLU A 192 -1.45 7.74 23.42
C GLU A 192 -2.32 7.10 24.53
N TYR A 193 -1.75 6.22 25.35
CA TYR A 193 -2.42 5.62 26.50
C TYR A 193 -2.23 6.41 27.81
N LEU A 194 -1.43 7.49 27.79
CA LEU A 194 -1.12 8.28 28.98
C LEU A 194 -1.93 9.58 29.02
N LYS A 195 -2.07 10.15 30.23
CA LYS A 195 -2.64 11.49 30.43
C LYS A 195 -1.64 12.38 31.15
N VAL A 196 -1.21 13.45 30.48
CA VAL A 196 -0.25 14.40 31.05
C VAL A 196 -0.93 15.26 32.13
N LYS A 197 -0.27 15.42 33.27
CA LYS A 197 -0.71 16.32 34.36
C LYS A 197 0.45 17.21 34.78
N HIS A 198 0.28 18.52 34.64
CA HIS A 198 1.21 19.52 35.17
C HIS A 198 0.78 19.95 36.57
N VAL A 199 1.70 19.87 37.54
CA VAL A 199 1.48 20.31 38.93
C VAL A 199 2.51 21.37 39.27
N ARG A 200 2.05 22.57 39.63
CA ARG A 200 2.91 23.67 40.09
C ARG A 200 2.67 23.93 41.57
N LEU A 201 3.73 23.82 42.36
CA LEU A 201 3.70 24.01 43.81
C LEU A 201 4.55 25.22 44.21
N ARG A 202 3.98 26.12 45.01
CA ARG A 202 4.74 27.13 45.75
C ARG A 202 4.50 26.91 47.24
N PHE A 203 5.55 26.54 47.97
CA PHE A 203 5.52 26.62 49.42
C PHE A 203 5.65 28.08 49.84
N LEU A 204 4.62 28.61 50.49
CA LEU A 204 4.72 29.88 51.20
C LEU A 204 5.32 29.55 52.58
N HIS A 205 6.35 30.27 53.01
CA HIS A 205 6.87 30.16 54.37
C HIS A 205 5.69 30.30 55.34
N SER A 206 5.40 29.26 56.12
CA SER A 206 4.61 29.43 57.34
C SER A 206 5.52 30.16 58.31
N GLY A 207 5.28 31.45 58.51
CA GLY A 207 5.83 32.16 59.67
C GLY A 207 5.25 31.55 60.94
N ARG A 208 5.86 30.46 61.41
CA ARG A 208 5.93 29.93 62.78
C ARG A 208 6.90 28.76 62.81
#